data_AF-A0A1G1NHQ7-F1
#
_entry.id   AF-A0A1G1NHQ7-F1
#
_cell.length_a   1.000
_cell.length_b   1.000
_cell.length_c   1.000
_cell.angle_alpha   90.00
_cell.angle_beta   90.00
_cell.angle_gamma   90.00
#
_symmetry.space_group_name_H-M   'P 1'
#
loop_
_entity.id
_entity.type
_entity.pdbx_description
1 polymer ?
#
loop_
_entity_poly.entity_id
_entity_poly.type
_entity_poly.pdbx_seq_one_letter_code
_entity_poly.pdbx_strand_id
1 'polypeptide(L)'
;MPQLSASRLKLFQECPRCFWLHINRKLERPRGPFPSLPSGIDRVLKGYFEQYRQQGVLPPLIAGKLDGTLSMHPLTLGFNDPETRARLWGKLDDCVIRPDGRLAPLDHKTRASAPDDLSYTQTYYQFQMDVYTLLLERNGHRTSRTAHVVYYFPIEGALHQGFPFGVAVHTVDTDPDEAYRVFAEATRCLAGALPPSAAACEFCRWLHLRSSGDPGGPPPAAASPPSVRAPRPAPRTTGPVPDDLFA
;
A
#
# COMPACT_ATOMS: atom_id res chain seq x y z
N MET A 1 0.30 22.81 -15.15
CA MET A 1 1.15 21.61 -14.99
C MET A 1 0.40 20.59 -14.15
N PRO A 2 0.11 19.37 -14.67
CA PRO A 2 -0.54 18.32 -13.89
C PRO A 2 0.35 17.87 -12.73
N GLN A 3 -0.27 17.56 -11.59
CA GLN A 3 0.39 17.03 -10.41
C GLN A 3 -0.09 15.60 -10.17
N LEU A 4 0.85 14.66 -10.20
CA LEU A 4 0.60 13.23 -10.08
C LEU A 4 1.27 12.68 -8.82
N SER A 5 0.72 11.57 -8.33
CA SER A 5 1.22 10.81 -7.18
C SER A 5 1.07 9.31 -7.44
N ALA A 6 1.66 8.46 -6.60
CA ALA A 6 1.56 7.00 -6.72
C ALA A 6 0.10 6.51 -6.88
N SER A 7 -0.85 7.05 -6.10
CA SER A 7 -2.27 6.68 -6.21
C SER A 7 -2.92 7.16 -7.51
N ARG A 8 -2.49 8.29 -8.07
CA ARG A 8 -2.96 8.77 -9.38
C ARG A 8 -2.43 7.92 -10.53
N LEU A 9 -1.18 7.51 -10.44
CA LEU A 9 -0.57 6.62 -11.41
C LEU A 9 -1.14 5.20 -11.32
N LYS A 10 -1.46 4.72 -10.11
CA LYS A 10 -2.19 3.46 -9.94
C LYS A 10 -3.58 3.51 -10.57
N LEU A 11 -4.30 4.62 -10.42
CA LEU A 11 -5.58 4.86 -11.11
C LEU A 11 -5.42 4.80 -12.64
N PHE A 12 -4.32 5.32 -13.18
CA PHE A 12 -3.99 5.23 -14.60
C PHE A 12 -3.78 3.78 -15.05
N GLN A 13 -2.98 3.00 -14.31
CA GLN A 13 -2.77 1.57 -14.58
C GLN A 13 -4.08 0.77 -14.56
N GLU A 14 -5.00 1.11 -13.64
CA GLU A 14 -6.29 0.45 -13.55
C GLU A 14 -7.26 0.85 -14.68
N CYS A 15 -7.34 2.14 -15.01
CA CYS A 15 -8.15 2.62 -16.13
C CYS A 15 -7.71 4.00 -16.61
N PRO A 16 -7.15 4.12 -17.82
CA PRO A 16 -6.70 5.41 -18.36
C PRO A 16 -7.86 6.41 -18.54
N ARG A 17 -9.08 5.93 -18.87
CA ARG A 17 -10.28 6.78 -18.96
C ARG A 17 -10.65 7.40 -17.62
N CYS A 18 -10.73 6.60 -16.55
CA CYS A 18 -11.03 7.12 -15.22
C CYS A 18 -9.97 8.12 -14.77
N PHE A 19 -8.70 7.82 -15.02
CA PHE A 19 -7.60 8.71 -14.73
C PHE A 19 -7.71 10.05 -15.48
N TRP A 20 -7.93 10.01 -16.79
CA TRP A 20 -8.09 11.21 -17.62
C TRP A 20 -9.27 12.06 -17.14
N LEU A 21 -10.43 11.44 -16.91
CA LEU A 21 -11.64 12.13 -16.42
C LEU A 21 -11.39 12.78 -15.06
N HIS A 22 -10.67 12.09 -14.17
CA HIS A 22 -10.36 12.61 -12.87
C HIS A 22 -9.48 13.87 -12.96
N ILE A 23 -8.39 13.84 -13.73
CA ILE A 23 -7.46 14.97 -13.77
C ILE A 23 -8.00 16.13 -14.61
N ASN A 24 -8.50 15.85 -15.83
CA ASN A 24 -8.90 16.87 -16.80
C ASN A 24 -10.33 17.37 -16.61
N ARG A 25 -11.24 16.54 -16.08
CA ARG A 25 -12.67 16.91 -15.89
C ARG A 25 -13.10 16.97 -14.43
N LYS A 26 -12.23 16.66 -13.48
CA LYS A 26 -12.55 16.58 -12.04
C LYS A 26 -13.70 15.60 -11.75
N LEU A 27 -13.85 14.60 -12.61
CA LEU A 27 -14.82 13.52 -12.46
C LEU A 27 -14.14 12.31 -11.85
N GLU A 28 -14.28 12.18 -10.53
CA GLU A 28 -13.70 11.08 -9.78
C GLU A 28 -14.59 9.83 -9.82
N ARG A 29 -13.99 8.66 -9.57
CA ARG A 29 -14.78 7.46 -9.27
C ARG A 29 -15.55 7.67 -7.96
N PRO A 30 -16.79 7.19 -7.85
CA PRO A 30 -17.50 7.14 -6.57
C PRO A 30 -16.65 6.47 -5.49
N ARG A 31 -16.65 7.03 -4.28
CA ARG A 31 -15.91 6.49 -3.13
C ARG A 31 -16.89 5.97 -2.09
N GLY A 32 -16.62 4.78 -1.55
CA GLY A 32 -17.33 4.25 -0.39
C GLY A 32 -16.82 4.83 0.93
N PRO A 33 -17.50 4.55 2.05
CA PRO A 33 -16.99 4.91 3.38
C PRO A 33 -15.66 4.20 3.64
N PHE A 34 -14.65 4.95 4.11
CA PHE A 34 -13.38 4.38 4.53
C PHE A 34 -13.45 4.03 6.03
N PRO A 35 -13.04 2.82 6.46
CA PRO A 35 -13.04 2.45 7.87
C PRO A 35 -12.08 3.37 8.65
N SER A 36 -12.52 3.91 9.79
CA SER A 36 -11.71 4.82 10.61
C SER A 36 -10.57 4.12 11.37
N LEU A 37 -10.69 2.81 11.62
CA LEU A 37 -9.75 2.04 12.43
C LEU A 37 -8.32 2.01 11.83
N PRO A 38 -8.10 1.70 10.54
CA PRO A 38 -6.77 1.79 9.94
C PRO A 38 -6.11 3.16 10.11
N SER A 39 -6.87 4.26 9.93
CA SER A 39 -6.35 5.62 10.14
C SER A 39 -5.96 5.88 11.60
N GLY A 40 -6.74 5.36 12.55
CA GLY A 40 -6.42 5.45 13.97
C GLY A 40 -5.12 4.71 14.33
N ILE A 41 -4.95 3.50 13.80
CA ILE A 41 -3.75 2.69 13.98
C ILE A 41 -2.53 3.37 13.35
N ASP A 42 -2.64 3.86 12.11
CA ASP A 42 -1.57 4.59 11.42
C ASP A 42 -1.06 5.78 12.23
N ARG A 43 -1.98 6.58 12.80
CA ARG A 43 -1.62 7.71 13.66
C ARG A 43 -0.81 7.29 14.89
N VAL A 44 -1.21 6.20 15.55
CA VAL A 44 -0.50 5.67 16.73
C VAL A 44 0.87 5.13 16.33
N LEU A 45 0.96 4.37 15.23
CA LEU A 45 2.22 3.85 14.71
C LEU A 45 3.21 4.95 14.37
N LYS A 46 2.76 6.02 13.71
CA LYS A 46 3.60 7.19 13.40
C LYS A 46 4.18 7.85 14.65
N GLY A 47 3.35 8.03 15.69
CA GLY A 47 3.82 8.54 16.98
C GLY A 47 4.85 7.62 17.64
N TYR A 48 4.61 6.31 17.60
CA TYR A 48 5.54 5.31 18.14
C TYR A 48 6.88 5.29 17.38
N PHE A 49 6.85 5.28 16.04
CA PHE A 49 8.06 5.29 15.21
C PHE A 49 8.89 6.57 15.41
N GLU A 50 8.24 7.73 15.59
CA GLU A 50 8.93 8.99 15.91
C GLU A 50 9.76 8.92 17.20
N GLN A 51 9.26 8.25 18.24
CA GLN A 51 9.99 8.11 19.50
C GLN A 51 11.34 7.39 19.33
N TYR A 52 11.38 6.35 18.48
CA TYR A 52 12.62 5.59 18.21
C TYR A 52 13.49 6.26 17.16
N ARG A 53 12.89 6.98 16.21
CA ARG A 53 13.60 7.80 15.23
C ARG A 53 14.53 8.80 15.93
N GLN A 54 14.05 9.48 16.97
CA GLN A 54 14.84 10.43 17.77
C GLN A 54 16.00 9.78 18.54
N GLN A 55 15.88 8.49 18.84
CA GLN A 55 16.93 7.70 19.50
C GLN A 55 17.94 7.10 18.52
N GLY A 56 17.69 7.22 17.20
CA GLY A 56 18.55 6.64 16.17
C GLY A 56 18.48 5.11 16.11
N VAL A 57 17.40 4.50 16.56
CA VAL A 57 17.21 3.03 16.56
C VAL A 57 15.91 2.64 15.86
N LEU A 58 15.81 1.38 15.43
CA LEU A 58 14.55 0.84 14.92
C LEU A 58 13.60 0.52 16.09
N PRO A 59 12.29 0.77 15.93
CA PRO A 59 11.31 0.34 16.92
C PRO A 59 11.34 -1.17 17.13
N PRO A 60 11.14 -1.67 18.37
CA PRO A 60 11.08 -3.10 18.69
C PRO A 60 10.14 -3.93 17.80
N LEU A 61 9.09 -3.31 17.24
CA LEU A 61 8.15 -3.97 16.31
C LEU A 61 8.84 -4.51 15.05
N ILE A 62 9.91 -3.85 14.60
CA ILE A 62 10.65 -4.18 13.37
C ILE A 62 12.14 -4.44 13.59
N ALA A 63 12.66 -4.21 14.79
CA ALA A 63 14.04 -4.53 15.15
C ALA A 63 14.32 -6.02 14.93
N GLY A 64 15.46 -6.33 14.30
CA GLY A 64 15.85 -7.70 13.94
C GLY A 64 15.11 -8.29 12.73
N LYS A 65 14.12 -7.57 12.15
CA LYS A 65 13.45 -7.96 10.89
C LYS A 65 14.03 -7.25 9.67
N LEU A 66 14.73 -6.15 9.88
CA LEU A 66 15.50 -5.42 8.88
C LEU A 66 16.65 -4.66 9.56
N ASP A 67 17.71 -4.39 8.80
CA ASP A 67 18.84 -3.58 9.26
C ASP A 67 18.70 -2.09 8.89
N GLY A 68 19.26 -1.23 9.75
CA GLY A 68 19.37 0.20 9.50
C GLY A 68 18.79 1.03 10.64
N THR A 69 18.52 2.30 10.34
CA THR A 69 17.88 3.27 11.25
C THR A 69 16.80 4.05 10.52
N LEU A 70 15.87 4.67 11.25
CA LEU A 70 14.86 5.53 10.64
C LEU A 70 15.49 6.84 10.15
N SER A 71 15.14 7.25 8.94
CA SER A 71 15.62 8.48 8.30
C SER A 71 15.02 9.73 8.94
N MET A 72 15.85 10.78 9.05
CA MET A 72 15.43 12.14 9.41
C MET A 72 15.16 13.03 8.18
N HIS A 73 15.34 12.51 6.97
CA HIS A 73 15.10 13.28 5.75
C HIS A 73 13.62 13.65 5.58
N PRO A 74 13.32 14.77 4.90
CA PRO A 74 11.94 15.10 4.53
C PRO A 74 11.29 13.95 3.76
N LEU A 75 10.12 13.51 4.23
CA LEU A 75 9.37 12.41 3.60
C LEU A 75 8.37 12.89 2.56
N THR A 76 8.12 14.20 2.47
CA THR A 76 7.34 14.82 1.39
C THR A 76 8.29 15.22 0.28
N LEU A 77 8.27 14.47 -0.82
CA LEU A 77 9.21 14.59 -1.93
C LEU A 77 8.47 14.88 -3.23
N GLY A 78 9.17 15.49 -4.18
CA GLY A 78 8.64 15.68 -5.52
C GLY A 78 9.65 16.30 -6.47
N PHE A 79 9.39 16.16 -7.75
CA PHE A 79 10.18 16.80 -8.80
C PHE A 79 9.26 17.25 -9.93
N ASN A 80 9.62 18.37 -10.56
CA ASN A 80 9.03 18.77 -11.82
C ASN A 80 9.89 18.16 -12.92
N ASP A 81 9.25 17.49 -13.86
CA ASP A 81 9.91 16.85 -14.99
C ASP A 81 9.72 17.71 -16.24
N PRO A 82 10.79 18.29 -16.80
CA PRO A 82 10.70 19.17 -17.96
C PRO A 82 10.18 18.46 -19.22
N GLU A 83 10.50 17.19 -19.40
CA GLU A 83 10.14 16.39 -20.59
C GLU A 83 8.64 16.16 -20.66
N THR A 84 8.05 15.67 -19.56
CA THR A 84 6.61 15.43 -19.44
C THR A 84 5.81 16.68 -19.12
N ARG A 85 6.48 17.78 -18.73
CA ARG A 85 5.87 19.04 -18.24
C ARG A 85 4.87 18.80 -17.11
N ALA A 86 5.21 17.88 -16.21
CA ALA A 86 4.38 17.42 -15.11
C ALA A 86 5.17 17.37 -13.81
N ARG A 87 4.47 17.35 -12.68
CA ARG A 87 5.08 17.14 -11.36
C ARG A 87 4.69 15.77 -10.83
N LEU A 88 5.67 14.98 -10.41
CA LEU A 88 5.47 13.80 -9.58
C LEU A 88 5.81 14.15 -8.14
N TRP A 89 4.94 13.81 -7.20
CA TRP A 89 5.17 14.04 -5.78
C TRP A 89 4.50 12.96 -4.92
N GLY A 90 4.96 12.84 -3.68
CA GLY A 90 4.42 11.90 -2.71
C GLY A 90 4.88 12.22 -1.30
N LYS A 91 4.17 11.63 -0.34
CA LYS A 91 4.58 11.59 1.05
C LYS A 91 4.83 10.13 1.40
N LEU A 92 6.10 9.79 1.63
CA LEU A 92 6.47 8.50 2.20
C LEU A 92 5.95 8.45 3.64
N ASP A 93 5.54 7.27 4.09
CA ASP A 93 5.22 7.07 5.50
C ASP A 93 6.50 7.10 6.34
N ASP A 94 7.51 6.36 5.90
CA ASP A 94 8.82 6.29 6.53
C ASP A 94 9.94 5.94 5.53
N CYS A 95 11.17 5.99 5.99
CA CYS A 95 12.33 5.62 5.20
C CYS A 95 13.44 5.09 6.12
N VAL A 96 14.13 4.03 5.69
CA VAL A 96 15.24 3.42 6.43
C VAL A 96 16.56 3.81 5.78
N ILE A 97 17.54 4.21 6.59
CA ILE A 97 18.94 4.32 6.22
C ILE A 97 19.58 2.95 6.46
N ARG A 98 19.96 2.27 5.40
CA ARG A 98 20.64 0.97 5.43
C ARG A 98 22.08 1.15 5.98
N PRO A 99 22.73 0.06 6.45
CA PRO A 99 24.11 0.14 6.98
C PRO A 99 25.14 0.72 5.99
N ASP A 100 24.89 0.62 4.68
CA ASP A 100 25.72 1.20 3.62
C ASP A 100 25.40 2.68 3.31
N GLY A 101 24.52 3.30 4.09
CA GLY A 101 24.08 4.69 3.95
C GLY A 101 23.01 4.92 2.88
N ARG A 102 22.55 3.88 2.18
CA ARG A 102 21.49 4.01 1.16
C ARG A 102 20.10 4.05 1.79
N LEU A 103 19.18 4.73 1.13
CA LEU A 103 17.79 4.84 1.57
C LEU A 103 16.90 3.74 0.99
N ALA A 104 15.98 3.25 1.80
CA ALA A 104 14.91 2.32 1.40
C ALA A 104 13.57 2.86 1.90
N PRO A 105 12.55 3.07 1.03
CA PRO A 105 11.21 3.40 1.48
C PRO A 105 10.67 2.38 2.48
N LEU A 106 9.93 2.85 3.49
CA LEU A 106 9.19 2.00 4.42
C LEU A 106 7.73 2.47 4.50
N ASP A 107 6.79 1.54 4.36
CA ASP A 107 5.37 1.85 4.33
C ASP A 107 4.58 0.93 5.28
N HIS A 108 3.60 1.50 6.00
CA HIS A 108 2.82 0.81 7.03
C HIS A 108 1.47 0.37 6.49
N LYS A 109 1.15 -0.92 6.62
CA LYS A 109 -0.12 -1.49 6.18
C LYS A 109 -0.84 -2.22 7.31
N THR A 110 -2.03 -1.77 7.64
CA THR A 110 -2.94 -2.51 8.52
C THR A 110 -3.78 -3.50 7.69
N ARG A 111 -3.83 -4.77 8.12
CA ARG A 111 -4.62 -5.83 7.47
C ARG A 111 -5.47 -6.58 8.49
N ALA A 112 -6.50 -7.28 7.98
CA ALA A 112 -7.32 -8.17 8.79
C ALA A 112 -6.61 -9.49 9.15
N SER A 113 -5.55 -9.85 8.42
CA SER A 113 -4.76 -11.06 8.63
C SER A 113 -3.30 -10.84 8.18
N ALA A 114 -2.42 -11.79 8.51
CA ALA A 114 -1.07 -11.83 7.96
C ALA A 114 -1.10 -11.82 6.42
N PRO A 115 -0.14 -11.16 5.75
CA PRO A 115 0.04 -11.35 4.31
C PRO A 115 0.40 -12.82 4.04
N ASP A 116 -0.08 -13.38 2.92
CA ASP A 116 0.16 -14.80 2.60
C ASP A 116 1.65 -15.05 2.35
N ASP A 117 2.24 -14.28 1.44
CA ASP A 117 3.66 -14.27 1.11
C ASP A 117 4.06 -12.95 0.41
N LEU A 118 5.29 -12.90 -0.13
CA LEU A 118 5.84 -11.74 -0.80
C LEU A 118 5.04 -11.33 -2.06
N SER A 119 4.39 -12.27 -2.76
CA SER A 119 3.61 -12.02 -3.98
C SER A 119 2.43 -11.09 -3.73
N TYR A 120 1.85 -11.12 -2.52
CA TYR A 120 0.82 -10.16 -2.10
C TYR A 120 1.37 -8.73 -2.12
N THR A 121 2.56 -8.52 -1.54
CA THR A 121 3.21 -7.21 -1.52
C THR A 121 3.56 -6.74 -2.93
N GLN A 122 4.08 -7.63 -3.76
CA GLN A 122 4.40 -7.34 -5.15
C GLN A 122 3.15 -6.96 -5.96
N THR A 123 2.03 -7.64 -5.73
CA THR A 123 0.77 -7.36 -6.46
C THR A 123 0.18 -5.99 -6.10
N TYR A 124 0.15 -5.65 -4.81
CA TYR A 124 -0.62 -4.49 -4.34
C TYR A 124 0.22 -3.24 -4.09
N TYR A 125 1.49 -3.38 -3.74
CA TYR A 125 2.31 -2.26 -3.24
C TYR A 125 3.62 -2.05 -4.00
N GLN A 126 4.04 -2.96 -4.89
CA GLN A 126 5.26 -2.81 -5.70
C GLN A 126 5.36 -1.43 -6.35
N PHE A 127 4.35 -1.09 -7.15
CA PHE A 127 4.35 0.15 -7.90
C PHE A 127 4.40 1.40 -7.01
N GLN A 128 3.83 1.34 -5.80
CA GLN A 128 3.95 2.42 -4.83
C GLN A 128 5.42 2.58 -4.36
N MET A 129 6.08 1.47 -4.09
CA MET A 129 7.48 1.43 -3.64
C MET A 129 8.44 1.87 -4.76
N ASP A 130 8.16 1.51 -6.01
CA ASP A 130 8.88 1.97 -7.19
C ASP A 130 8.82 3.49 -7.31
N VAL A 131 7.61 4.08 -7.18
CA VAL A 131 7.41 5.54 -7.20
C VAL A 131 8.14 6.22 -6.04
N TYR A 132 8.12 5.65 -4.83
CA TYR A 132 8.83 6.22 -3.69
C TYR A 132 10.35 6.18 -3.87
N THR A 133 10.87 5.09 -4.44
CA THR A 133 12.30 4.98 -4.80
C THR A 133 12.67 6.04 -5.84
N LEU A 134 11.87 6.20 -6.90
CA LEU A 134 12.08 7.24 -7.90
C LEU A 134 12.07 8.65 -7.28
N LEU A 135 11.15 8.92 -6.36
CA LEU A 135 11.09 10.21 -5.66
C LEU A 135 12.36 10.49 -4.85
N LEU A 136 12.88 9.48 -4.14
CA LEU A 136 14.15 9.60 -3.41
C LEU A 136 15.32 9.88 -4.36
N GLU A 137 15.45 9.11 -5.44
CA GLU A 137 16.52 9.27 -6.44
C GLU A 137 16.48 10.66 -7.11
N ARG A 138 15.28 11.12 -7.51
CA ARG A 138 15.08 12.44 -8.13
C ARG A 138 15.28 13.62 -7.17
N ASN A 139 15.34 13.36 -5.87
CA ASN A 139 15.69 14.34 -4.83
C ASN A 139 17.15 14.20 -4.36
N GLY A 140 17.99 13.44 -5.09
CA GLY A 140 19.44 13.36 -4.87
C GLY A 140 19.87 12.33 -3.83
N HIS A 141 18.95 11.49 -3.35
CA HIS A 141 19.28 10.43 -2.41
C HIS A 141 19.74 9.16 -3.13
N ARG A 142 20.76 8.50 -2.59
CA ARG A 142 21.14 7.15 -3.01
C ARG A 142 20.19 6.14 -2.40
N THR A 143 19.65 5.23 -3.22
CA THR A 143 18.72 4.20 -2.75
C THR A 143 19.36 2.82 -2.83
N SER A 144 18.88 1.89 -2.01
CA SER A 144 19.24 0.47 -2.12
C SER A 144 18.47 -0.23 -3.24
N ARG A 145 17.57 0.48 -3.94
CA ARG A 145 16.55 -0.08 -4.84
C ARG A 145 15.81 -1.26 -4.20
N THR A 146 15.54 -1.13 -2.91
CA THR A 146 14.67 -2.01 -2.14
C THR A 146 13.74 -1.16 -1.29
N ALA A 147 12.61 -1.74 -0.88
CA ALA A 147 11.65 -1.11 0.02
C ALA A 147 11.07 -2.13 0.99
N HIS A 148 10.60 -1.64 2.13
CA HIS A 148 10.02 -2.42 3.21
C HIS A 148 8.54 -2.11 3.37
N VAL A 149 7.70 -3.14 3.41
CA VAL A 149 6.29 -3.00 3.76
C VAL A 149 6.06 -3.71 5.08
N VAL A 150 5.65 -2.94 6.10
CA VAL A 150 5.39 -3.43 7.45
C VAL A 150 3.90 -3.66 7.62
N TYR A 151 3.52 -4.91 7.86
CA TYR A 151 2.14 -5.33 8.05
C TYR A 151 1.80 -5.47 9.53
N TYR A 152 0.66 -4.92 9.92
CA TYR A 152 0.08 -5.02 11.27
C TYR A 152 -1.28 -5.70 11.15
N PHE A 153 -1.51 -6.77 11.90
CA PHE A 153 -2.74 -7.54 11.82
C PHE A 153 -3.12 -8.13 13.18
N PRO A 154 -4.42 -8.29 13.47
CA PRO A 154 -4.86 -8.86 14.74
C PRO A 154 -4.40 -10.32 14.88
N ILE A 155 -4.05 -10.72 16.10
CA ILE A 155 -3.79 -12.12 16.46
C ILE A 155 -4.64 -12.50 17.69
N GLU A 156 -4.69 -13.78 18.04
CA GLU A 156 -5.40 -14.22 19.25
C GLU A 156 -4.61 -13.85 20.51
N GLY A 157 -5.32 -13.56 21.61
CA GLY A 157 -4.72 -13.31 22.92
C GLY A 157 -5.68 -12.68 23.93
N ALA A 158 -5.16 -12.29 25.09
CA ALA A 158 -5.93 -11.72 26.19
C ALA A 158 -6.26 -10.22 25.95
N LEU A 159 -7.35 -9.95 25.22
CA LEU A 159 -7.71 -8.59 24.75
C LEU A 159 -7.81 -7.52 25.86
N HIS A 160 -8.16 -7.90 27.09
CA HIS A 160 -8.28 -6.98 28.23
C HIS A 160 -6.91 -6.49 28.77
N GLN A 161 -5.81 -7.09 28.32
CA GLN A 161 -4.43 -6.65 28.63
C GLN A 161 -3.80 -5.83 27.50
N GLY A 162 -4.57 -5.58 26.44
CA GLY A 162 -4.12 -4.98 25.19
C GLY A 162 -4.53 -5.84 24.01
N PHE A 163 -5.00 -5.20 22.94
CA PHE A 163 -5.36 -5.91 21.72
C PHE A 163 -4.07 -6.35 21.01
N PRO A 164 -3.79 -7.67 20.87
CA PRO A 164 -2.51 -8.13 20.36
C PRO A 164 -2.47 -8.03 18.83
N PHE A 165 -1.33 -7.58 18.31
CA PHE A 165 -1.04 -7.48 16.88
C PHE A 165 0.17 -8.31 16.50
N GLY A 166 0.06 -9.04 15.40
CA GLY A 166 1.19 -9.59 14.67
C GLY A 166 1.83 -8.53 13.78
N VAL A 167 3.15 -8.64 13.60
CA VAL A 167 3.93 -7.75 12.73
C VAL A 167 4.78 -8.57 11.76
N ALA A 168 4.55 -8.39 10.46
CA ALA A 168 5.38 -8.96 9.40
C ALA A 168 6.07 -7.85 8.61
N VAL A 169 7.29 -8.10 8.13
CA VAL A 169 8.02 -7.18 7.26
C VAL A 169 8.32 -7.91 5.97
N HIS A 170 7.85 -7.37 4.85
CA HIS A 170 8.24 -7.84 3.52
C HIS A 170 9.20 -6.85 2.90
N THR A 171 10.26 -7.35 2.28
CA THR A 171 11.23 -6.54 1.53
C THR A 171 11.11 -6.89 0.06
N VAL A 172 10.91 -5.87 -0.78
CA VAL A 172 10.84 -6.01 -2.24
C VAL A 172 11.96 -5.20 -2.90
N ASP A 173 12.45 -5.69 -4.02
CA ASP A 173 13.26 -4.88 -4.93
C ASP A 173 12.37 -3.83 -5.60
N THR A 174 12.91 -2.68 -5.96
CA THR A 174 12.16 -1.58 -6.58
C THR A 174 12.70 -1.20 -7.95
N ASP A 175 11.79 -0.79 -8.84
CA ASP A 175 12.06 -0.39 -10.21
C ASP A 175 11.64 1.07 -10.45
N PRO A 176 12.48 2.05 -10.09
CA PRO A 176 12.18 3.46 -10.32
C PRO A 176 12.09 3.83 -11.81
N ASP A 177 12.69 3.01 -12.68
CA ASP A 177 12.68 3.23 -14.13
C ASP A 177 11.29 2.89 -14.70
N GLU A 178 10.67 1.80 -14.24
CA GLU A 178 9.28 1.46 -14.52
C GLU A 178 8.30 2.52 -13.96
N ALA A 179 8.54 3.02 -12.74
CA ALA A 179 7.74 4.13 -12.19
C ALA A 179 7.79 5.38 -13.07
N TYR A 180 8.97 5.72 -13.60
CA TYR A 180 9.13 6.85 -14.51
C TYR A 180 8.43 6.62 -15.85
N ARG A 181 8.54 5.41 -16.42
CA ARG A 181 7.84 5.03 -17.66
C ARG A 181 6.33 5.21 -17.54
N VAL A 182 5.73 4.70 -16.46
CA VAL A 182 4.29 4.84 -16.19
C VAL A 182 3.90 6.30 -15.98
N PHE A 183 4.72 7.09 -15.29
CA PHE A 183 4.52 8.53 -15.14
C PHE A 183 4.53 9.26 -16.50
N ALA A 184 5.47 8.96 -17.39
CA ALA A 184 5.53 9.52 -18.73
C ALA A 184 4.36 9.09 -19.62
N GLU A 185 3.88 7.85 -19.49
CA GLU A 185 2.67 7.37 -20.18
C GLU A 185 1.40 8.06 -19.69
N ALA A 186 1.25 8.20 -18.38
CA ALA A 186 0.13 8.90 -17.78
C ALA A 186 0.06 10.36 -18.23
N THR A 187 1.20 11.06 -18.28
CA THR A 187 1.24 12.46 -18.73
C THR A 187 0.91 12.61 -20.22
N ARG A 188 1.41 11.71 -21.08
CA ARG A 188 0.99 11.64 -22.49
C ARG A 188 -0.51 11.39 -22.64
N CYS A 189 -1.07 10.47 -21.84
CA CYS A 189 -2.49 10.21 -21.81
C CYS A 189 -3.31 11.48 -21.49
N LEU A 190 -2.86 12.29 -20.53
CA LEU A 190 -3.56 13.54 -20.15
C LEU A 190 -3.55 14.60 -21.26
N ALA A 191 -2.49 14.64 -22.07
CA ALA A 191 -2.36 15.58 -23.18
C ALA A 191 -3.23 15.19 -24.39
N GLY A 192 -3.61 13.92 -24.52
CA GLY A 192 -4.43 13.41 -25.61
C GLY A 192 -5.93 13.54 -25.41
N ALA A 193 -6.68 13.01 -26.38
CA ALA A 193 -8.13 12.84 -26.30
C ALA A 193 -8.53 11.86 -25.18
N LEU A 194 -9.82 11.82 -24.84
CA LEU A 194 -10.37 10.89 -23.86
C LEU A 194 -10.06 9.43 -24.27
N PRO A 195 -9.28 8.68 -23.48
CA PRO A 195 -8.89 7.32 -23.86
C PRO A 195 -10.05 6.32 -23.69
N PRO A 196 -9.95 5.13 -24.30
CA PRO A 196 -10.86 4.03 -24.04
C PRO A 196 -10.84 3.60 -22.56
N SER A 197 -11.93 3.01 -22.08
CA SER A 197 -11.96 2.39 -20.75
C SER A 197 -11.14 1.10 -20.75
N ALA A 198 -10.51 0.78 -19.63
CA ALA A 198 -9.98 -0.55 -19.42
C ALA A 198 -11.13 -1.58 -19.38
N ALA A 199 -10.90 -2.77 -19.97
CA ALA A 199 -11.92 -3.81 -20.11
C ALA A 199 -12.50 -4.28 -18.75
N ALA A 200 -11.64 -4.40 -17.74
CA ALA A 200 -12.02 -4.82 -16.39
C ALA A 200 -12.48 -3.67 -15.49
N CYS A 201 -12.67 -2.44 -16.01
CA CYS A 201 -13.05 -1.30 -15.18
C CYS A 201 -14.53 -1.36 -14.80
N GLU A 202 -14.80 -1.80 -13.56
CA GLU A 202 -16.15 -1.92 -13.00
C GLU A 202 -16.94 -0.61 -13.05
N PHE A 203 -16.30 0.54 -12.79
CA PHE A 203 -16.94 1.84 -12.84
C PHE A 203 -17.39 2.25 -14.24
N CYS A 204 -16.52 2.06 -15.24
CA CYS A 204 -16.87 2.34 -16.63
C CYS A 204 -17.94 1.38 -17.14
N ARG A 205 -17.87 0.10 -16.74
CA ARG A 205 -18.90 -0.90 -17.06
C ARG A 205 -20.25 -0.53 -16.45
N TRP A 206 -20.28 -0.19 -15.15
CA TRP A 206 -21.50 0.22 -14.46
C TRP A 206 -22.13 1.45 -15.12
N LEU A 207 -21.33 2.46 -15.45
CA LEU A 207 -21.81 3.65 -16.14
C LEU A 207 -22.39 3.30 -17.52
N HIS A 208 -21.70 2.45 -18.28
CA HIS A 208 -22.17 2.01 -19.60
C HIS A 208 -23.53 1.30 -19.52
N LEU A 209 -23.67 0.30 -18.65
CA LEU A 209 -24.93 -0.46 -18.46
C LEU A 209 -26.08 0.45 -18.03
N ARG A 210 -25.82 1.42 -17.13
CA ARG A 210 -26.84 2.40 -16.73
C ARG A 210 -27.26 3.34 -17.84
N SER A 211 -26.34 3.71 -18.72
CA SER A 211 -26.62 4.61 -19.85
C SER A 211 -27.28 3.89 -21.03
N SER A 212 -27.03 2.59 -21.22
CA SER A 212 -27.62 1.81 -22.32
C SER A 212 -29.01 1.25 -22.01
N GLY A 213 -29.46 1.28 -20.75
CA GLY A 213 -30.74 0.68 -20.33
C GLY A 213 -30.74 -0.85 -20.36
N ASP A 214 -29.59 -1.48 -20.58
CA ASP A 214 -29.41 -2.93 -20.52
C ASP A 214 -29.23 -3.36 -19.05
N PRO A 215 -30.12 -4.20 -18.49
CA PRO A 215 -30.00 -4.64 -17.11
C PRO A 215 -28.69 -5.40 -16.81
N GLY A 216 -27.98 -5.90 -17.83
CA GLY A 216 -26.64 -6.47 -17.72
C GLY A 216 -26.58 -7.73 -16.87
N GLY A 217 -26.24 -8.87 -17.47
CA GLY A 217 -25.95 -10.11 -16.72
C GLY A 217 -24.80 -9.94 -15.72
N PRO A 218 -24.69 -10.84 -14.71
CA PRO A 218 -23.73 -10.73 -13.63
C PRO A 218 -22.29 -10.56 -14.16
N PRO A 219 -21.42 -9.83 -13.44
CA PRO A 219 -20.03 -9.70 -13.84
C PRO A 219 -19.37 -11.10 -13.93
N PRO A 220 -18.41 -11.31 -14.85
CA PRO A 220 -17.51 -12.44 -14.69
C PRO A 220 -16.85 -12.26 -13.33
N ALA A 221 -16.83 -13.32 -12.53
CA ALA A 221 -16.26 -13.26 -11.19
C ALA A 221 -14.85 -12.65 -11.29
N ALA A 222 -14.65 -11.50 -10.66
CA ALA A 222 -13.30 -11.09 -10.31
C ALA A 222 -12.73 -12.26 -9.51
N ALA A 223 -11.59 -12.80 -9.95
CA ALA A 223 -10.89 -13.82 -9.20
C ALA A 223 -10.61 -13.22 -7.83
N SER A 224 -11.45 -13.57 -6.85
CA SER A 224 -11.17 -13.27 -5.47
C SER A 224 -9.88 -14.01 -5.16
N PRO A 225 -8.88 -13.37 -4.52
CA PRO A 225 -7.79 -14.16 -3.96
C PRO A 225 -8.43 -15.24 -3.08
N PRO A 226 -7.95 -16.49 -3.14
CA PRO A 226 -8.55 -17.57 -2.39
C PRO A 226 -8.61 -17.15 -0.92
N SER A 227 -9.82 -17.16 -0.36
CA SER A 227 -10.00 -17.09 1.09
C SER A 227 -9.34 -18.33 1.66
N VAL A 228 -8.10 -18.18 2.16
CA VAL A 228 -7.45 -19.22 2.94
C VAL A 228 -8.24 -19.31 4.24
N ARG A 229 -9.16 -20.27 4.30
CA ARG A 229 -9.76 -20.70 5.56
C ARG A 229 -8.61 -21.03 6.51
N ALA A 230 -8.56 -20.34 7.64
CA ALA A 230 -7.70 -20.76 8.74
C ALA A 230 -7.97 -22.25 9.04
N PRO A 231 -6.92 -23.06 9.28
CA PRO A 231 -7.11 -24.45 9.66
C PRO A 231 -8.00 -24.50 10.91
N ARG A 232 -9.01 -25.36 10.88
CA ARG A 232 -9.82 -25.63 12.08
C ARG A 232 -8.86 -26.05 13.21
N PRO A 233 -8.94 -25.46 14.41
CA PRO A 233 -8.17 -25.95 15.54
C PRO A 233 -8.53 -27.43 15.75
N ALA A 234 -7.49 -28.24 15.99
CA ALA A 234 -7.69 -29.65 16.31
C ALA A 234 -8.67 -29.79 17.48
N PRO A 235 -9.57 -30.79 17.47
CA PRO A 235 -10.44 -31.04 18.60
C PRO A 235 -9.57 -31.19 19.85
N ARG A 236 -9.79 -30.33 20.84
CA ARG A 236 -9.16 -30.49 22.15
C ARG A 236 -9.61 -31.85 22.70
N THR A 237 -8.68 -32.78 22.82
CA THR A 237 -8.88 -33.96 23.65
C THR A 237 -9.06 -33.47 25.08
N THR A 238 -10.30 -33.47 25.55
CA THR A 238 -10.59 -33.29 26.97
C THR A 238 -10.00 -34.49 27.68
N GLY A 239 -8.84 -34.31 28.32
CA GLY A 239 -8.37 -35.23 29.35
C GLY A 239 -9.38 -35.28 30.50
N PRO A 240 -9.42 -36.38 31.27
CA PRO A 240 -10.39 -36.54 32.34
C PRO A 240 -10.26 -35.39 33.35
N VAL A 241 -11.41 -34.79 33.66
CA VAL A 241 -11.57 -33.82 34.76
C VAL A 241 -11.30 -34.58 36.06
N PRO A 242 -10.41 -34.10 36.95
CA PRO A 242 -10.32 -34.66 38.30
C PRO A 242 -11.62 -34.36 39.05
N ASP A 243 -12.33 -35.42 39.44
CA ASP A 243 -13.32 -35.34 40.51
C ASP A 243 -12.55 -34.96 41.77
N ASP A 244 -12.69 -33.71 42.22
CA ASP A 244 -12.50 -33.24 43.60
C ASP A 244 -12.58 -31.71 43.61
N LEU A 245 -13.79 -31.18 43.42
CA LEU A 245 -14.09 -29.76 43.64
C LEU A 245 -15.41 -29.59 44.40
N PHE A 246 -15.70 -30.47 45.37
CA PHE A 246 -16.61 -30.23 46.50
C PHE A 246 -16.26 -31.19 47.66
N ALA A 247 -15.15 -30.91 48.34
CA ALA A 247 -14.84 -31.38 49.69
C ALA A 247 -14.01 -30.33 50.43
#